data_AF-A0A2T0TK38-F1
#
_entry.id   AF-A0A2T0TK38-F1
#
_cell.length_a   1.000
_cell.length_b   1.000
_cell.length_c   1.000
_cell.angle_alpha   90.00
_cell.angle_beta   90.00
_cell.angle_gamma   90.00
#
_symmetry.space_group_name_H-M   'P 1'
#
loop_
_entity.id
_entity.type
_entity.pdbx_description
1 polymer ?
#
loop_
_entity_poly.entity_id
_entity_poly.type
_entity_poly.pdbx_seq_one_letter_code
_entity_poly.pdbx_strand_id
1 'polypeptide(L)' 'MLRELPDLPVTDLRPGDTVPGRGTIATIGTLGGDLIATFTNCNQAVWSRTARTTVHRAG' A
#
# COMPACT_ATOMS: atom_id res chain seq x y z
N MET A 1 -7.52 -16.47 -4.27
CA MET A 1 -7.03 -16.00 -5.59
C MET A 1 -6.55 -14.57 -5.43
N LEU A 2 -5.38 -14.19 -5.97
CA LEU A 2 -4.92 -12.80 -5.92
C LEU A 2 -5.65 -11.99 -7.00
N ARG A 3 -6.25 -10.87 -6.62
CA ARG A 3 -6.90 -9.89 -7.50
C ARG A 3 -6.01 -8.67 -7.66
N GLU A 4 -5.82 -8.22 -8.89
CA GLU A 4 -5.21 -6.92 -9.18
C GLU A 4 -6.26 -5.81 -9.02
N LEU A 5 -5.90 -4.77 -8.27
CA LEU A 5 -6.67 -3.55 -8.07
C LEU A 5 -5.86 -2.39 -8.63
N PRO A 6 -6.05 -2.03 -9.91
CA PRO A 6 -5.44 -0.85 -10.48
C PRO A 6 -6.09 0.42 -9.92
N ASP A 7 -5.31 1.50 -9.84
CA ASP A 7 -5.78 2.84 -9.46
C ASP A 7 -6.52 2.91 -8.09
N LEU A 8 -6.12 2.08 -7.14
CA LEU A 8 -6.67 2.07 -5.79
C LEU A 8 -6.25 3.35 -5.05
N PRO A 9 -7.19 4.11 -4.43
CA PRO A 9 -6.83 5.19 -3.52
C PRO A 9 -5.90 4.68 -2.42
N VAL A 10 -4.80 5.38 -2.15
CA VAL A 10 -3.85 4.90 -1.14
C VAL A 10 -4.47 4.80 0.25
N THR A 11 -5.54 5.57 0.52
CA THR A 11 -6.32 5.49 1.77
C THR A 11 -7.01 4.14 1.98
N ASP A 12 -7.20 3.36 0.92
CA ASP A 12 -7.85 2.05 0.96
C ASP A 12 -6.83 0.90 1.03
N LEU A 13 -5.53 1.21 1.09
CA LEU A 13 -4.48 0.24 1.33
C LEU A 13 -4.65 -0.40 2.70
N ARG A 14 -4.27 -1.67 2.80
CA ARG A 14 -4.30 -2.41 4.07
C ARG A 14 -3.13 -3.38 4.18
N PRO A 15 -2.75 -3.79 5.41
CA PRO A 15 -1.81 -4.89 5.60
C PRO A 15 -2.20 -6.12 4.77
N GLY A 16 -1.20 -6.74 4.13
CA GLY A 16 -1.38 -7.86 3.21
C GLY A 16 -1.50 -7.48 1.73
N ASP A 17 -1.74 -6.21 1.39
CA ASP A 17 -1.66 -5.76 0.00
C ASP A 17 -0.22 -5.81 -0.49
N THR A 18 -0.03 -6.25 -1.73
CA THR A 18 1.28 -6.24 -2.38
C THR A 18 1.35 -5.15 -3.42
N VAL A 19 2.25 -4.18 -3.22
CA VAL A 19 2.52 -3.09 -4.18
C VAL A 19 3.63 -3.56 -5.13
N PRO A 20 3.38 -3.62 -6.45
CA PRO A 20 4.38 -4.04 -7.43
C PRO A 20 5.68 -3.22 -7.31
N GLY A 21 6.82 -3.91 -7.30
CA GLY A 21 8.14 -3.29 -7.17
C GLY A 21 8.51 -2.78 -5.76
N ARG A 22 7.61 -2.87 -4.76
CA ARG A 22 7.91 -2.48 -3.37
C ARG A 22 7.86 -3.64 -2.38
N GLY A 23 6.79 -4.44 -2.41
CA GLY A 23 6.60 -5.58 -1.51
C GLY A 23 5.20 -5.64 -0.90
N THR A 24 5.02 -6.52 0.08
CA THR A 24 3.77 -6.69 0.82
C THR A 24 3.73 -5.77 2.04
N ILE A 25 2.64 -5.04 2.21
CA ILE A 25 2.43 -4.10 3.31
C ILE A 25 2.29 -4.90 4.62
N ALA A 26 3.15 -4.61 5.59
CA ALA A 26 3.09 -5.16 6.94
C ALA A 26 2.24 -4.27 7.85
N THR A 27 2.46 -2.95 7.82
CA THR A 27 1.74 -1.97 8.64
C THR A 27 1.49 -0.68 7.86
N ILE A 28 0.45 0.04 8.29
CA ILE A 28 0.09 1.35 7.75
C ILE A 28 -0.02 2.34 8.91
N GLY A 29 0.45 3.56 8.68
CA GLY A 29 0.31 4.68 9.59
C GLY A 29 0.10 5.99 8.84
N THR A 30 0.11 7.08 9.60
CA THR A 30 0.00 8.44 9.05
C THR A 30 1.10 9.32 9.63
N LEU A 31 1.75 10.13 8.79
CA LEU A 31 2.73 11.13 9.20
C LEU A 31 2.42 12.44 8.50
N GLY A 32 2.15 13.51 9.25
CA GLY A 32 1.87 14.82 8.65
C GLY A 32 0.64 14.85 7.73
N GLY A 33 -0.25 13.87 7.86
CA GLY A 33 -1.39 13.70 6.96
C GLY A 33 -1.09 12.89 5.70
N ASP A 34 0.13 12.38 5.50
CA ASP A 34 0.46 11.43 4.44
C ASP A 34 0.36 10.00 4.94
N LEU A 35 0.06 9.06 4.04
CA LEU A 35 0.01 7.64 4.36
C LEU A 35 1.42 7.05 4.31
N ILE A 36 1.81 6.34 5.35
CA ILE A 36 3.05 5.57 5.41
C ILE A 36 2.69 4.08 5.39
N ALA A 37 3.30 3.31 4.49
CA ALA A 37 3.34 1.86 4.58
C ALA A 37 4.75 1.36 4.86
N THR A 38 4.86 0.47 5.84
CA THR A 38 6.06 -0.35 6.05
C THR A 38 5.81 -1.72 5.47
N PHE A 39 6.77 -2.21 4.68
CA PHE A 39 6.67 -3.49 3.98
C PHE A 39 7.41 -4.60 4.73
N THR A 40 7.04 -5.87 4.46
CA THR A 40 7.64 -7.05 5.11
C THR A 40 9.13 -7.23 4.83
N ASN A 41 9.64 -6.62 3.75
CA ASN A 41 11.06 -6.57 3.39
C ASN A 41 11.81 -5.37 4.00
N CYS A 42 11.25 -4.74 5.04
CA CYS A 42 11.78 -3.54 5.71
C CYS A 42 11.91 -2.30 4.79
N ASN A 43 11.27 -2.31 3.62
CA ASN A 43 11.11 -1.12 2.80
C ASN A 43 10.01 -0.21 3.38
N GLN A 44 10.00 1.05 2.98
CA GLN A 44 8.96 2.02 3.34
C GLN A 44 8.52 2.82 2.12
N ALA A 45 7.24 3.16 2.07
CA ALA A 45 6.70 4.12 1.12
C ALA A 45 5.86 5.16 1.86
N VAL A 46 5.93 6.38 1.35
CA VAL A 46 5.10 7.49 1.79
C VAL A 46 4.34 8.00 0.58
N TRP A 47 3.03 8.18 0.73
CA TRP A 47 2.18 8.73 -0.30
C TRP A 47 1.33 9.87 0.25
N SER A 48 1.13 10.91 -0.57
CA SER A 48 0.04 11.86 -0.34
C SER A 48 -1.30 11.11 -0.29
N ARG A 49 -2.22 11.55 0.58
CA ARG A 49 -3.57 10.96 0.70
C ARG A 49 -4.38 10.97 -0.60
N THR A 50 -4.04 11.83 -1.56
CA THR A 50 -4.70 11.89 -2.87
C THR A 50 -4.08 10.97 -3.91
N ALA A 51 -2.98 10.28 -3.58
CA ALA A 51 -2.33 9.36 -4.49
C ALA A 51 -3.18 8.12 -4.76
N ARG A 52 -2.87 7.47 -5.88
CA ARG A 52 -3.45 6.19 -6.28
C ARG A 52 -2.33 5.23 -6.68
N THR A 53 -2.54 3.94 -6.47
CA THR A 53 -1.53 2.92 -6.78
C THR A 53 -2.17 1.59 -7.18
N THR A 54 -1.40 0.74 -7.85
CA THR A 54 -1.80 -0.62 -8.17
C THR A 54 -1.39 -1.55 -7.04
N VAL A 55 -2.27 -2.46 -6.62
CA VAL A 55 -1.95 -3.52 -5.66
C VAL A 55 -2.49 -4.88 -6.08
N HIS A 56 -1.83 -5.94 -5.61
CA HIS A 56 -2.36 -7.29 -5.60
C HIS A 56 -2.87 -7.63 -4.20
N ARG A 57 -4.13 -8.06 -4.13
CA ARG A 57 -4.84 -8.33 -2.87
C ARG A 57 -5.48 -9.70 -2.92
N ALA A 58 -5.40 -10.47 -1.85
CA ALA A 58 -6.17 -11.71 -1.75
C ALA A 58 -7.67 -11.36 -1.77
N GLY A 59 -8.39 -11.91 -2.74
CA GLY A 59 -9.84 -11.79 -2.86
C GLY A 59 -10.57 -12.60 -1.81
#